data_AF-A0A564USR7-F1
#
_entry.id   AF-A0A564USR7-F1
#
_cell.length_a   1.000
_cell.length_b   1.000
_cell.length_c   1.000
_cell.angle_alpha   90.00
_cell.angle_beta   90.00
_cell.angle_gamma   90.00
#
_symmetry.space_group_name_H-M   'P 1'
#
loop_
_entity.id
_entity.type
_entity.pdbx_description
1 polymer ?
#
loop_
_entity_poly.entity_id
_entity_poly.type
_entity_poly.pdbx_seq_one_letter_code
_entity_poly.pdbx_strand_id
1 'polypeptide(L)'
;MKDKYLRETRMVDFSNPAIQKLIQNMKWKEMGEFERIKVIYNYVRDDVLFGYNIDDGISASKVLADGYGQCNTKGTLFMALLRACNIPCRVHGFTIDKRLQKGAMTGFVYHNAPKSIFHSWVEINFENQWYELEAFILDKTYIKKLQEQNSECTGAFCGYGVAVKDFRNFSL
;
A
#
# COMPACT_ATOMS: atom_id res chain seq x y z
N MET A 1 17.38 19.39 4.98
CA MET A 1 15.89 19.40 4.89
C MET A 1 15.28 18.08 4.37
N LYS A 2 16.01 17.24 3.61
CA LYS A 2 15.56 15.87 3.27
C LYS A 2 15.66 14.88 4.43
N ASP A 3 16.50 15.17 5.42
CA ASP A 3 16.80 14.26 6.55
C ASP A 3 15.54 13.86 7.32
N LYS A 4 14.55 14.76 7.42
CA LYS A 4 13.27 14.45 8.09
C LYS A 4 12.50 13.30 7.41
N TYR A 5 12.63 13.14 6.09
CA TYR A 5 11.95 12.12 5.30
C TYR A 5 12.69 10.78 5.25
N LEU A 6 13.83 10.69 5.95
CA LEU A 6 14.60 9.48 6.19
C LEU A 6 14.53 9.03 7.65
N ARG A 7 13.97 9.85 8.55
CA ARG A 7 13.91 9.54 9.99
C ARG A 7 12.97 8.38 10.28
N GLU A 8 13.39 7.58 11.25
CA GLU A 8 12.56 6.55 11.86
C GLU A 8 11.45 7.19 12.70
N THR A 9 10.31 6.52 12.80
CA THR A 9 9.21 6.87 13.71
C THR A 9 8.69 5.61 14.39
N ARG A 10 7.78 5.73 15.36
CA ARG A 10 7.14 4.57 16.01
C ARG A 10 6.46 3.63 15.01
N MET A 11 5.83 4.19 13.97
CA MET A 11 5.14 3.41 12.94
C MET A 11 6.10 2.95 11.85
N VAL A 12 7.06 3.79 11.47
CA VAL A 12 8.03 3.50 10.42
C VAL A 12 9.33 3.02 11.08
N ASP A 13 9.24 1.92 11.83
CA ASP A 13 10.28 1.37 12.74
C ASP A 13 11.32 0.52 12.00
N PHE A 14 11.96 1.10 11.00
CA PHE A 14 12.79 0.33 10.08
C PHE A 14 14.08 -0.22 10.68
N SER A 15 14.54 0.25 11.84
CA SER A 15 15.68 -0.32 12.57
C SER A 15 15.35 -1.68 13.20
N ASN A 16 14.07 -2.08 13.20
CA ASN A 16 13.65 -3.39 13.68
C ASN A 16 14.41 -4.53 12.96
N PRO A 17 14.95 -5.52 13.69
CA PRO A 17 15.72 -6.61 13.10
C PRO A 17 14.99 -7.39 12.00
N ALA A 18 13.66 -7.55 12.09
CA ALA A 18 12.89 -8.26 11.06
C ALA A 18 12.90 -7.49 9.72
N ILE A 19 12.76 -6.17 9.76
CA ILE A 19 12.82 -5.30 8.58
C ILE A 19 14.23 -5.32 7.98
N GLN A 20 15.26 -5.18 8.80
CA GLN A 20 16.65 -5.21 8.32
C GLN A 20 17.01 -6.58 7.71
N LYS A 21 16.55 -7.67 8.33
CA LYS A 21 16.75 -9.03 7.81
C LYS A 21 16.10 -9.22 6.44
N LEU A 22 14.87 -8.74 6.25
CA LEU A 22 14.19 -8.77 4.95
C LEU A 22 15.02 -8.01 3.90
N ILE A 23 15.44 -6.78 4.20
CA ILE A 23 16.23 -5.94 3.27
C ILE A 23 17.54 -6.62 2.89
N GLN A 24 18.23 -7.23 3.86
CA GLN A 24 19.46 -7.97 3.64
C GLN A 24 19.24 -9.19 2.74
N ASN A 25 18.21 -10.00 3.03
CA ASN A 25 17.89 -11.19 2.24
C ASN A 25 17.55 -10.84 0.78
N MET A 26 16.82 -9.74 0.58
CA MET A 26 16.41 -9.27 -0.75
C MET A 26 17.51 -8.48 -1.47
N LYS A 27 18.61 -8.16 -0.79
CA LYS A 27 19.75 -7.38 -1.31
C LYS A 27 19.36 -6.03 -1.93
N TRP A 28 18.27 -5.42 -1.46
CA TRP A 28 17.75 -4.20 -2.06
C TRP A 28 18.76 -3.05 -2.05
N LYS A 29 19.60 -2.94 -1.02
CA LYS A 29 20.63 -1.90 -0.92
C LYS A 29 21.72 -1.99 -2.01
N GLU A 30 21.88 -3.15 -2.65
CA GLU A 30 22.85 -3.38 -3.73
C GLU A 30 22.30 -2.98 -5.11
N MET A 31 21.00 -2.71 -5.21
CA MET A 31 20.34 -2.35 -6.47
C MET A 31 20.43 -0.86 -6.75
N GLY A 32 20.39 -0.49 -8.04
CA GLY A 32 20.19 0.89 -8.47
C GLY A 32 18.87 1.45 -7.93
N GLU A 33 18.82 2.76 -7.66
CA GLU A 33 17.73 3.39 -6.91
C GLU A 33 16.34 3.12 -7.51
N PHE A 34 16.18 3.27 -8.82
CA PHE A 34 14.92 3.00 -9.51
C PHE A 34 14.47 1.53 -9.36
N GLU A 35 15.38 0.58 -9.62
CA GLU A 35 15.05 -0.83 -9.52
C GLU A 35 14.70 -1.20 -8.07
N ARG A 36 15.44 -0.65 -7.11
CA ARG A 36 15.17 -0.80 -5.68
C ARG A 36 13.77 -0.33 -5.30
N ILE A 37 13.38 0.88 -5.72
CA ILE A 37 12.02 1.41 -5.51
C ILE A 37 10.98 0.43 -6.07
N LYS A 38 11.18 0.00 -7.32
CA LYS A 38 10.25 -0.87 -8.03
C LYS A 38 10.08 -2.24 -7.36
N VAL A 39 11.16 -2.89 -6.94
CA VAL A 39 11.07 -4.21 -6.28
C VAL A 39 10.48 -4.11 -4.87
N ILE A 40 10.76 -3.03 -4.14
CA ILE A 40 10.13 -2.78 -2.83
C ILE A 40 8.62 -2.56 -3.01
N TYR A 41 8.23 -1.76 -4.00
CA TYR A 41 6.83 -1.52 -4.33
C TYR A 41 6.12 -2.84 -4.68
N ASN A 42 6.73 -3.66 -5.56
CA ASN A 42 6.16 -4.94 -5.95
C ASN A 42 6.04 -5.89 -4.76
N TYR A 43 7.03 -5.94 -3.86
CA TYR A 43 6.95 -6.77 -2.65
C TYR A 43 5.74 -6.39 -1.77
N VAL A 44 5.55 -5.10 -1.49
CA VAL A 44 4.41 -4.67 -0.65
C VAL A 44 3.06 -4.88 -1.36
N ARG A 45 3.02 -4.76 -2.69
CA ARG A 45 1.80 -5.01 -3.45
C ARG A 45 1.45 -6.51 -3.49
N ASP A 46 2.43 -7.34 -3.83
CA ASP A 46 2.22 -8.72 -4.27
C ASP A 46 2.47 -9.76 -3.15
N ASP A 47 3.46 -9.55 -2.28
CA ASP A 47 3.85 -10.51 -1.23
C ASP A 47 3.19 -10.23 0.13
N VAL A 48 2.74 -8.99 0.37
CA VAL A 48 1.93 -8.65 1.54
C VAL A 48 0.46 -8.74 1.14
N LEU A 49 -0.30 -9.63 1.76
CA LEU A 49 -1.70 -9.83 1.36
C LEU A 49 -2.56 -8.61 1.69
N PHE A 50 -3.66 -8.41 0.96
CA PHE A 50 -4.66 -7.43 1.36
C PHE A 50 -5.46 -7.97 2.56
N GLY A 51 -5.57 -7.17 3.61
CA GLY A 51 -6.34 -7.53 4.81
C GLY A 51 -6.44 -6.38 5.80
N TYR A 52 -7.40 -6.46 6.72
CA TYR A 52 -7.63 -5.42 7.72
C TYR A 52 -6.87 -5.76 9.01
N ASN A 53 -5.86 -4.96 9.35
CA ASN A 53 -5.18 -5.09 10.64
C ASN A 53 -6.09 -4.60 11.78
N ILE A 54 -5.69 -4.89 13.02
CA ILE A 54 -6.41 -4.49 14.24
C ILE A 54 -6.52 -2.96 14.40
N ASP A 55 -5.54 -2.21 13.89
CA ASP A 55 -5.42 -0.76 14.00
C ASP A 55 -4.51 -0.21 12.89
N ASP A 56 -4.73 1.05 12.47
CA ASP A 56 -3.92 1.72 11.45
C ASP A 56 -2.56 2.22 11.98
N GLY A 57 -2.45 2.42 13.31
CA GLY A 57 -1.29 2.95 14.00
C GLY A 57 -0.24 1.91 14.41
N ILE A 58 -0.33 0.69 13.89
CA ILE A 58 0.65 -0.38 14.13
C ILE A 58 1.99 -0.11 13.43
N SER A 59 3.05 -0.74 13.93
CA SER A 59 4.39 -0.60 13.37
C SER A 59 4.58 -1.36 12.06
N ALA A 60 5.50 -0.91 11.21
CA ALA A 60 5.87 -1.59 9.97
C ALA A 60 6.34 -3.02 10.24
N SER A 61 7.11 -3.24 11.32
CA SER A 61 7.50 -4.57 11.77
C SER A 61 6.31 -5.48 12.10
N LYS A 62 5.22 -4.93 12.67
CA LYS A 62 4.00 -5.68 12.95
C LYS A 62 3.24 -6.02 11.68
N VAL A 63 3.15 -5.09 10.72
CA VAL A 63 2.56 -5.35 9.39
C VAL A 63 3.32 -6.47 8.67
N LEU A 64 4.66 -6.42 8.71
CA LEU A 64 5.49 -7.47 8.15
C LEU A 64 5.24 -8.83 8.82
N ALA A 65 5.12 -8.86 10.15
CA ALA A 65 4.84 -10.08 10.90
C ALA A 65 3.44 -10.66 10.63
N ASP A 66 2.45 -9.79 10.41
CA ASP A 66 1.08 -10.20 10.05
C ASP A 66 1.02 -10.79 8.63
N GLY A 67 1.89 -10.34 7.73
CA GLY A 67 1.90 -10.76 6.33
C GLY A 67 0.74 -10.21 5.50
N TYR A 68 -0.05 -9.28 6.07
CA TYR A 68 -1.15 -8.61 5.39
C TYR A 68 -1.34 -7.17 5.89
N GLY A 69 -2.00 -6.37 5.04
CA GLY A 69 -2.47 -5.04 5.44
C GLY A 69 -3.35 -4.34 4.41
N GLN A 70 -3.90 -3.20 4.82
CA GLN A 70 -4.70 -2.30 4.00
C GLN A 70 -3.84 -1.11 3.54
N CYS A 71 -4.42 -0.14 2.82
CA CYS A 71 -3.66 0.97 2.24
C CYS A 71 -2.75 1.69 3.26
N ASN A 72 -3.23 1.94 4.47
CA ASN A 72 -2.51 2.69 5.50
C ASN A 72 -1.34 1.88 6.09
N THR A 73 -1.60 0.62 6.46
CA THR A 73 -0.60 -0.25 7.07
C THR A 73 0.41 -0.78 6.06
N LYS A 74 -0.01 -1.10 4.84
CA LYS A 74 0.91 -1.35 3.72
C LYS A 74 1.75 -0.13 3.38
N GLY A 75 1.16 1.07 3.37
CA GLY A 75 1.89 2.33 3.19
C GLY A 75 2.97 2.53 4.27
N THR A 76 2.65 2.21 5.51
CA THR A 76 3.60 2.27 6.65
C THR A 76 4.78 1.31 6.45
N LEU A 77 4.51 0.06 6.07
CA LEU A 77 5.56 -0.91 5.74
C LEU A 77 6.40 -0.46 4.54
N PHE A 78 5.75 0.01 3.47
CA PHE A 78 6.42 0.53 2.28
C PHE A 78 7.40 1.66 2.62
N MET A 79 6.96 2.63 3.42
CA MET A 79 7.82 3.72 3.89
C MET A 79 9.02 3.22 4.70
N ALA A 80 8.84 2.21 5.55
CA ALA A 80 9.92 1.66 6.35
C ALA A 80 10.99 1.01 5.48
N LEU A 81 10.58 0.23 4.48
CA LEU A 81 11.50 -0.42 3.54
C LEU A 81 12.24 0.60 2.65
N LEU A 82 11.55 1.64 2.20
CA LEU A 82 12.14 2.74 1.44
C LEU A 82 13.18 3.51 2.26
N ARG A 83 12.83 3.96 3.47
CA ARG A 83 13.72 4.75 4.33
C ARG A 83 14.94 3.96 4.76
N ALA A 84 14.78 2.67 5.08
CA ALA A 84 15.90 1.79 5.37
C ALA A 84 16.85 1.60 4.19
N CYS A 85 16.32 1.74 2.96
CA CYS A 85 17.07 1.76 1.71
C CYS A 85 17.52 3.17 1.31
N ASN A 86 17.49 4.14 2.22
CA ASN A 86 17.89 5.53 2.01
C ASN A 86 17.09 6.26 0.91
N ILE A 87 15.83 5.89 0.69
CA ILE A 87 14.92 6.57 -0.23
C ILE A 87 14.00 7.49 0.60
N PRO A 88 14.11 8.83 0.46
CA PRO A 88 13.24 9.75 1.19
C PRO A 88 11.78 9.59 0.74
N CYS A 89 10.88 9.47 1.72
CA CYS A 89 9.45 9.35 1.43
C CYS A 89 8.58 10.06 2.47
N ARG A 90 7.37 10.42 2.06
CA ARG A 90 6.35 11.04 2.93
C ARG A 90 4.98 10.43 2.66
N VAL A 91 4.14 10.45 3.69
CA VAL A 91 2.74 10.06 3.60
C VAL A 91 1.89 11.31 3.49
N HIS A 92 0.87 11.25 2.66
CA HIS A 92 -0.24 12.18 2.68
C HIS A 92 -1.50 11.39 3.00
N GLY A 93 -2.48 12.07 3.57
CA GLY A 93 -3.75 11.43 3.80
C GLY A 93 -4.90 12.42 3.86
N PHE A 94 -6.07 11.88 3.54
CA PHE A 94 -7.34 12.57 3.53
C PHE A 94 -8.41 11.63 4.03
N THR A 95 -9.54 12.21 4.45
CA THR A 95 -10.69 11.43 4.89
C THR A 95 -11.64 11.19 3.73
N ILE A 96 -12.00 9.93 3.52
CA ILE A 96 -13.03 9.50 2.56
C ILE A 96 -14.27 8.98 3.28
N ASP A 97 -15.43 9.11 2.64
CA ASP A 97 -16.69 8.57 3.19
C ASP A 97 -16.70 7.03 3.13
N LYS A 98 -17.13 6.38 4.23
CA LYS A 98 -17.19 4.91 4.33
C LYS A 98 -18.04 4.21 3.31
N ARG A 99 -18.91 4.94 2.60
CA ARG A 99 -19.62 4.43 1.43
C ARG A 99 -18.69 3.75 0.40
N LEU A 100 -17.44 4.20 0.29
CA LEU A 100 -16.43 3.58 -0.59
C LEU A 100 -15.99 2.16 -0.14
N GLN A 101 -16.12 1.81 1.14
CA GLN A 101 -15.81 0.47 1.65
C GLN A 101 -16.99 -0.52 1.54
N LYS A 102 -18.16 -0.06 1.11
CA LYS A 102 -19.35 -0.89 1.02
C LYS A 102 -19.11 -2.01 0.01
N GLY A 103 -19.01 -3.24 0.52
CA GLY A 103 -18.70 -4.43 -0.29
C GLY A 103 -17.32 -5.03 -0.06
N ALA A 104 -16.33 -4.24 0.39
CA ALA A 104 -15.07 -4.76 0.95
C ALA A 104 -15.23 -5.13 2.43
N MET A 105 -16.11 -4.42 3.14
CA MET A 105 -16.55 -4.73 4.50
C MET A 105 -18.07 -4.95 4.51
N THR A 106 -18.56 -5.96 5.23
CA THR A 106 -20.00 -6.31 5.29
C THR A 106 -20.51 -6.45 6.72
N GLY A 107 -21.85 -6.44 6.88
CA GLY A 107 -22.52 -6.73 8.14
C GLY A 107 -22.23 -5.74 9.28
N PHE A 108 -22.12 -6.29 10.50
CA PHE A 108 -21.91 -5.51 11.74
C PHE A 108 -20.63 -4.67 11.69
N VAL A 109 -19.58 -5.16 11.04
CA VAL A 109 -18.29 -4.48 10.93
C VAL A 109 -18.41 -3.17 10.14
N TYR A 110 -19.17 -3.17 9.03
CA TYR A 110 -19.44 -1.95 8.24
C TYR A 110 -20.34 -0.95 8.98
N HIS A 111 -21.32 -1.46 9.75
CA HIS A 111 -22.23 -0.58 10.51
C HIS A 111 -21.46 0.22 11.57
N ASN A 112 -20.56 -0.45 12.29
CA ASN A 112 -19.76 0.15 13.36
C ASN A 112 -18.50 0.90 12.87
N ALA A 113 -18.14 0.79 11.59
CA ALA A 113 -17.04 1.56 11.02
C ALA A 113 -17.32 3.09 11.07
N PRO A 114 -16.29 3.93 11.34
CA PRO A 114 -16.44 5.38 11.36
C PRO A 114 -16.94 5.93 10.02
N LYS A 115 -17.72 7.02 10.04
CA LYS A 115 -18.29 7.62 8.81
C LYS A 115 -17.22 8.10 7.82
N SER A 116 -16.07 8.51 8.34
CA SER A 116 -14.90 8.94 7.57
C SER A 116 -13.75 7.97 7.84
N ILE A 117 -13.17 7.40 6.79
CA ILE A 117 -11.96 6.57 6.87
C ILE A 117 -10.78 7.37 6.39
N PHE A 118 -9.63 7.17 7.02
CA PHE A 118 -8.38 7.73 6.56
C PHE A 118 -7.87 6.95 5.34
N HIS A 119 -7.67 7.64 4.22
CA HIS A 119 -6.98 7.11 3.06
C HIS A 119 -5.62 7.80 2.95
N SER A 120 -4.59 7.03 2.62
CA SER A 120 -3.23 7.54 2.49
C SER A 120 -2.52 7.06 1.25
N TRP A 121 -1.66 7.91 0.71
CA TRP A 121 -0.68 7.55 -0.30
C TRP A 121 0.73 7.91 0.13
N VAL A 122 1.71 7.29 -0.52
CA VAL A 122 3.13 7.53 -0.26
C VAL A 122 3.72 8.26 -1.44
N GLU A 123 4.42 9.35 -1.18
CA GLU A 123 5.29 9.97 -2.16
C GLU A 123 6.75 9.62 -1.89
N ILE A 124 7.49 9.39 -2.96
CA ILE A 124 8.93 9.14 -2.93
C ILE A 124 9.68 10.29 -3.60
N ASN A 125 10.87 10.62 -3.09
CA ASN A 125 11.79 11.52 -3.77
C ASN A 125 12.74 10.70 -4.64
N PHE A 126 12.60 10.80 -5.95
CA PHE A 126 13.48 10.18 -6.94
C PHE A 126 13.98 11.28 -7.89
N GLU A 127 15.29 11.36 -8.13
CA GLU A 127 15.90 12.39 -8.98
C GLU A 127 15.49 13.84 -8.63
N ASN A 128 15.35 14.13 -7.34
CA ASN A 128 14.86 15.41 -6.78
C ASN A 128 13.41 15.78 -7.11
N GLN A 129 12.63 14.88 -7.72
CA GLN A 129 11.21 15.03 -7.95
C GLN A 129 10.40 14.15 -6.97
N TRP A 130 9.18 14.58 -6.65
CA TRP A 130 8.27 13.80 -5.82
C TRP A 130 7.27 13.06 -6.72
N TYR A 131 7.23 11.74 -6.58
CA TYR A 131 6.30 10.88 -7.31
C TYR A 131 5.34 10.22 -6.34
N GLU A 132 4.05 10.25 -6.69
CA GLU A 132 2.99 9.58 -5.97
C GLU A 132 3.01 8.08 -6.30
N LEU A 133 3.02 7.25 -5.26
CA LEU A 133 2.87 5.81 -5.36
C LEU A 133 1.64 5.38 -4.55
N GLU A 134 0.63 4.93 -5.28
CA GLU A 134 -0.62 4.35 -4.78
C GLU A 134 -0.79 2.91 -5.30
N ALA A 135 -1.96 2.31 -5.06
CA ALA A 135 -2.39 1.02 -5.62
C ALA A 135 -1.68 -0.25 -5.10
N PHE A 136 -1.17 -0.24 -3.86
CA PHE A 136 -0.63 -1.44 -3.19
C PHE A 136 -1.67 -2.54 -2.91
N ILE A 137 -2.95 -2.29 -3.16
CA ILE A 137 -4.06 -3.20 -2.79
C ILE A 137 -4.60 -4.01 -3.97
N LEU A 138 -4.32 -3.59 -5.21
CA LEU A 138 -4.84 -4.28 -6.39
C LEU A 138 -3.91 -5.43 -6.75
N ASP A 139 -4.46 -6.63 -6.79
CA ASP A 139 -3.69 -7.81 -7.18
C ASP A 139 -3.31 -7.75 -8.68
N LYS A 140 -2.18 -8.37 -9.01
CA LYS A 140 -1.63 -8.37 -10.37
C LYS A 140 -2.57 -9.01 -11.39
N THR A 141 -3.34 -10.02 -10.99
CA THR A 141 -4.26 -10.74 -11.87
C THR A 141 -5.43 -9.83 -12.27
N TYR A 142 -5.98 -9.09 -11.31
CA TYR A 142 -7.04 -8.11 -11.49
C TYR A 142 -6.59 -6.97 -12.39
N ILE A 143 -5.42 -6.37 -12.12
CA ILE A 143 -4.85 -5.31 -12.98
C ILE A 143 -4.66 -5.83 -14.41
N LYS A 144 -4.08 -7.02 -14.58
CA LYS A 144 -3.84 -7.60 -15.91
C LYS A 144 -5.16 -7.78 -16.67
N LYS A 145 -6.20 -8.30 -16.02
CA LYS A 145 -7.52 -8.48 -16.64
C LYS A 145 -8.17 -7.15 -17.03
N LEU A 146 -8.02 -6.11 -16.21
CA LEU A 146 -8.49 -4.77 -16.56
C LEU A 146 -7.74 -4.17 -17.76
N GLN A 147 -6.41 -4.34 -17.82
CA GLN A 147 -5.58 -3.90 -18.95
C GLN A 147 -5.95 -4.64 -20.25
N GLU A 148 -6.13 -5.96 -20.18
CA GLU A 148 -6.57 -6.79 -21.30
C GLU A 148 -7.95 -6.35 -21.84
N GLN A 149 -8.88 -5.98 -20.93
CA GLN A 149 -10.21 -5.50 -21.31
C GLN A 149 -10.22 -4.08 -21.89
N ASN A 150 -9.20 -3.27 -21.61
CA ASN A 150 -9.13 -1.86 -21.99
C ASN A 150 -7.85 -1.58 -22.78
N SER A 151 -7.51 -2.43 -23.75
CA SER A 151 -6.24 -2.39 -24.50
C SER A 151 -5.99 -1.06 -25.23
N GLU A 152 -7.06 -0.37 -25.64
CA GLU A 152 -6.99 0.90 -26.35
C GLU A 152 -6.78 2.11 -25.43
N CYS A 153 -6.91 1.94 -24.11
CA CYS A 153 -6.72 3.03 -23.16
C CYS A 153 -5.24 3.38 -23.03
N THR A 154 -4.89 4.61 -23.41
CA THR A 154 -3.55 5.16 -23.25
C THR A 154 -3.59 6.33 -22.26
N GLY A 155 -2.78 6.26 -21.20
CA GLY A 155 -2.74 7.28 -20.15
C GLY A 155 -3.62 6.96 -18.94
N ALA A 156 -4.35 7.95 -18.43
CA ALA A 156 -5.13 7.82 -17.20
C ALA A 156 -6.35 6.90 -17.40
N PHE A 157 -6.53 5.94 -16.49
CA PHE A 157 -7.67 5.02 -16.46
C PHE A 157 -8.49 5.26 -15.20
N CYS A 158 -9.81 5.37 -15.35
CA CYS A 158 -10.76 5.42 -14.24
C CYS A 158 -11.80 4.32 -14.43
N GLY A 159 -11.95 3.46 -13.43
CA GLY A 159 -12.88 2.33 -13.45
C GLY A 159 -13.48 2.08 -12.06
N TYR A 160 -14.49 1.21 -11.98
CA TYR A 160 -15.25 0.94 -10.76
C TYR A 160 -14.93 -0.46 -10.21
N GLY A 161 -14.87 -0.58 -8.88
CA GLY A 161 -14.78 -1.87 -8.19
C GLY A 161 -16.13 -2.59 -8.13
N VAL A 162 -16.12 -3.92 -8.12
CA VAL A 162 -17.34 -4.75 -8.04
C VAL A 162 -17.37 -5.49 -6.71
N ALA A 163 -18.47 -5.33 -5.97
CA ALA A 163 -18.77 -6.14 -4.79
C ALA A 163 -20.26 -6.50 -4.80
N VAL A 164 -20.54 -7.80 -4.92
CA VAL A 164 -21.90 -8.34 -5.05
C VAL A 164 -22.06 -9.55 -4.13
N LYS A 165 -23.30 -9.83 -3.71
CA LYS A 165 -23.60 -10.99 -2.85
C LYS A 165 -23.40 -12.32 -3.59
N ASP A 166 -23.78 -12.36 -4.86
CA ASP A 166 -23.58 -13.49 -5.76
C ASP A 166 -22.96 -12.97 -7.07
N PHE A 167 -21.70 -13.34 -7.33
CA PHE A 167 -20.98 -12.92 -8.53
C PHE A 167 -21.44 -13.64 -9.80
N ARG A 168 -22.10 -14.79 -9.68
CA ARG A 168 -22.59 -15.57 -10.82
C ARG A 168 -24.02 -15.18 -11.20
N ASN A 169 -24.80 -14.66 -10.25
CA ASN A 169 -26.17 -14.23 -10.47
C ASN A 169 -26.35 -12.76 -10.05
N PHE A 170 -26.21 -11.85 -11.02
CA PHE A 170 -26.40 -10.40 -10.81
C PHE A 170 -27.87 -9.98 -10.68
N SER A 171 -28.81 -10.90 -10.91
CA SER A 171 -30.24 -10.65 -10.80
C SER A 171 -30.68 -10.53 -9.32
N LEU A 172 -31.44 -9.47 -9.04
CA LEU A 172 -32.09 -9.15 -7.76
C LEU A 172 -32.81 -10.32 -7.11
#